data_AF-A0A535FBU2-F1
#
_entry.id   AF-A0A535FBU2-F1
#
_cell.length_a   1.000
_cell.length_b   1.000
_cell.length_c   1.000
_cell.angle_alpha   90.00
_cell.angle_beta   90.00
_cell.angle_gamma   90.00
#
_symmetry.space_group_name_H-M   'P 1'
#
loop_
_entity.id
_entity.type
_entity.pdbx_description
1 polymer ?
#
loop_
_entity_poly.entity_id
_entity_poly.type
_entity_poly.pdbx_seq_one_letter_code
_entity_poly.pdbx_strand_id
1 'polypeptide(L)'
;MQPDQHERKKANPSIPDVQKGVQFLLTISYPEHLAKEIAAALWAWETFGGLGGRTRRGFGALHLLSIDDEPNQLLPASHDVKRWIQDEARKHLKAGSFPAGLPHLTSDLQLALTAPTDNPMRAWNTLVRKLQDFRLQKDEHNRSAWPEADAIRRIDGKRTKNFPPSPEVFPRAAFGLPIPFHFTGNDAPDDYTLNEADTEREVLESKERFASPLILRPFLCRDKRAVGLALLLEGSRVDLQQLVLQDKEKKLEPVDGMLTKEEARLLTRRLPVLRNETDVLQAFMQWFKEV
;
A
#
# COMPACT_ATOMS: atom_id res chain seq x y z
N MET A 1 -14.66 -9.77 7.06
CA MET A 1 -15.86 -9.26 7.76
C MET A 1 -15.64 -7.82 8.21
N GLN A 2 -16.31 -6.85 7.58
CA GLN A 2 -16.57 -5.56 8.21
C GLN A 2 -17.93 -5.65 8.92
N PRO A 3 -18.08 -5.10 10.13
CA PRO A 3 -19.37 -5.10 10.80
C PRO A 3 -20.38 -4.23 10.03
N ASP A 4 -21.64 -4.69 10.07
CA ASP A 4 -22.82 -4.07 9.48
C ASP A 4 -23.01 -2.63 9.99
N GLN A 5 -23.57 -1.75 9.16
CA GLN A 5 -23.86 -0.35 9.51
C GLN A 5 -24.71 -0.22 10.77
N HIS A 6 -25.56 -1.22 11.05
CA HIS A 6 -26.38 -1.24 12.26
C HIS A 6 -25.58 -1.47 13.55
N GLU A 7 -24.48 -2.22 13.49
CA GLU A 7 -23.56 -2.43 14.62
C GLU A 7 -22.65 -1.22 14.85
N ARG A 8 -22.25 -0.53 13.78
CA ARG A 8 -21.43 0.70 13.87
C ARG A 8 -22.14 1.84 14.59
N LYS A 9 -23.48 1.89 14.58
CA LYS A 9 -24.26 2.91 15.29
C LYS A 9 -24.52 2.57 16.76
N LYS A 10 -24.37 1.30 17.17
CA LYS A 10 -24.67 0.84 18.54
C LYS A 10 -23.45 0.69 19.45
N ALA A 11 -22.24 0.68 18.90
CA ALA A 11 -21.04 0.79 19.68
C ALA A 11 -20.30 2.05 19.22
N ASN A 12 -19.93 2.91 20.17
CA ASN A 12 -18.73 3.71 20.02
C ASN A 12 -17.62 2.82 20.61
N PRO A 13 -17.16 1.74 19.94
CA PRO A 13 -16.13 0.91 20.52
C PRO A 13 -14.91 1.82 20.64
N SER A 14 -14.48 2.07 21.87
CA SER A 14 -13.16 2.65 22.11
C SER A 14 -12.19 1.77 21.35
N ILE A 15 -11.67 2.26 20.23
CA ILE A 15 -10.62 1.57 19.49
C ILE A 15 -9.48 1.43 20.51
N PRO A 16 -9.08 0.21 20.88
CA PRO A 16 -8.04 0.03 21.88
C PRO A 16 -6.78 0.78 21.45
N ASP A 17 -6.11 1.41 22.41
CA ASP A 17 -4.85 2.10 22.13
C ASP A 17 -3.85 1.15 21.47
N VAL A 18 -3.08 1.69 20.53
CA VAL A 18 -2.00 0.94 19.89
C VAL A 18 -0.96 0.60 20.95
N GLN A 19 -0.80 -0.69 21.26
CA GLN A 19 0.21 -1.19 22.17
C GLN A 19 1.61 -0.96 21.58
N LYS A 20 2.55 -0.50 22.43
CA LYS A 20 3.94 -0.20 22.06
C LYS A 20 4.88 -1.00 22.96
N GLY A 21 6.06 -1.34 22.44
CA GLY A 21 7.08 -2.04 23.22
C GLY A 21 6.67 -3.46 23.63
N VAL A 22 5.74 -4.08 22.90
CA VAL A 22 5.39 -5.49 23.10
C VAL A 22 6.59 -6.34 22.72
N GLN A 23 6.98 -7.22 23.63
CA GLN A 23 8.09 -8.15 23.45
C GLN A 23 7.58 -9.58 23.63
N PHE A 24 8.17 -10.51 22.89
CA PHE A 24 7.86 -11.93 22.98
C PHE A 24 9.11 -12.73 22.63
N LEU A 25 9.18 -13.95 23.15
CA LEU A 25 10.17 -14.94 22.76
C LEU A 25 9.59 -15.78 21.62
N LEU A 26 10.37 -15.96 20.55
CA LEU A 26 10.05 -16.88 19.47
C LEU A 26 11.04 -18.05 19.50
N THR A 27 10.53 -19.24 19.78
CA THR A 27 11.30 -20.49 19.69
C THR A 27 10.89 -21.23 18.42
N ILE A 28 11.89 -21.63 17.63
CA ILE A 28 11.68 -22.32 16.35
C ILE A 28 12.54 -23.59 16.30
N SER A 29 11.94 -24.69 15.86
CA SER A 29 12.62 -25.97 15.66
C SER A 29 12.50 -26.35 14.19
N TYR A 30 13.62 -26.62 13.54
CA TYR A 30 13.67 -26.95 12.13
C TYR A 30 14.86 -27.88 11.82
N PRO A 31 14.78 -28.70 10.77
CA PRO A 31 15.93 -29.48 10.30
C PRO A 31 17.12 -28.59 9.95
N GLU A 32 18.34 -28.96 10.36
CA GLU A 32 19.56 -28.16 10.17
C GLU A 32 19.77 -27.70 8.71
N HIS A 33 19.40 -28.54 7.74
CA HIS A 33 19.54 -28.21 6.32
C HIS A 33 18.66 -27.04 5.84
N LEU A 34 17.66 -26.61 6.62
CA LEU A 34 16.80 -25.44 6.34
C LEU A 34 17.28 -24.15 7.02
N ALA A 35 18.41 -24.18 7.74
CA ALA A 35 18.88 -23.03 8.51
C ALA A 35 19.00 -21.74 7.69
N LYS A 36 19.44 -21.84 6.42
CA LYS A 36 19.60 -20.68 5.53
C LYS A 36 18.25 -20.10 5.11
N GLU A 37 17.29 -20.96 4.79
CA GLU A 37 15.93 -20.59 4.41
C GLU A 37 15.18 -19.95 5.58
N ILE A 38 15.32 -20.51 6.78
CA ILE A 38 14.72 -19.95 8.00
C ILE A 38 15.34 -18.60 8.34
N ALA A 39 16.67 -18.45 8.27
CA ALA A 39 17.33 -17.17 8.47
C ALA A 39 16.87 -16.11 7.46
N ALA A 40 16.72 -16.49 6.18
CA ALA A 40 16.20 -15.61 5.13
C ALA A 40 14.75 -15.17 5.40
N ALA A 41 13.90 -16.11 5.83
CA ALA A 41 12.51 -15.82 6.17
C ALA A 41 12.38 -14.88 7.37
N LEU A 42 13.17 -15.10 8.42
CA LEU A 42 13.20 -14.24 9.60
C LEU A 42 13.72 -12.84 9.26
N TRP A 43 14.80 -12.74 8.48
CA TRP A 43 15.31 -11.45 8.00
C TRP A 43 14.24 -10.69 7.20
N ALA A 44 13.57 -11.35 6.25
CA ALA A 44 12.53 -10.71 5.44
C ALA A 44 11.32 -10.30 6.29
N TRP A 45 10.93 -11.12 7.27
CA TRP A 45 9.84 -10.80 8.20
C TRP A 45 10.19 -9.62 9.12
N GLU A 46 11.41 -9.61 9.67
CA GLU A 46 11.94 -8.51 10.48
C GLU A 46 12.18 -7.24 9.65
N THR A 47 12.44 -7.33 8.33
CA THR A 47 12.74 -6.14 7.52
C THR A 47 11.50 -5.56 6.84
N PHE A 48 10.57 -6.40 6.38
CA PHE A 48 9.43 -5.99 5.54
C PHE A 48 8.07 -6.44 6.07
N GLY A 49 8.03 -7.44 6.95
CA GLY A 49 6.80 -7.97 7.53
C GLY A 49 6.27 -7.23 8.76
N GLY A 50 5.62 -7.98 9.64
CA GLY A 50 5.07 -7.51 10.92
C GLY A 50 4.07 -8.50 11.48
N LEU A 51 3.49 -8.18 12.63
CA LEU A 51 2.46 -8.98 13.30
C LEU A 51 1.10 -8.26 13.35
N GLY A 52 0.02 -9.02 13.17
CA GLY A 52 -1.34 -8.53 13.30
C GLY A 52 -1.89 -7.83 12.05
N GLY A 53 -2.80 -6.88 12.24
CA GLY A 53 -3.52 -6.20 11.15
C GLY A 53 -2.74 -5.04 10.55
N ARG A 54 -2.90 -4.81 9.24
CA ARG A 54 -2.31 -3.67 8.49
C ARG A 54 -0.78 -3.63 8.46
N THR A 55 -0.11 -4.79 8.45
CA THR A 55 1.35 -4.92 8.38
C THR A 55 1.96 -4.21 7.16
N ARG A 56 1.29 -4.23 6.00
CA ARG A 56 1.72 -3.47 4.80
C ARG A 56 1.66 -1.93 4.96
N ARG A 57 1.08 -1.43 6.06
CA ARG A 57 1.03 -0.01 6.44
C ARG A 57 1.82 0.25 7.73
N GLY A 58 2.74 -0.64 8.11
CA GLY A 58 3.73 -0.43 9.16
C GLY A 58 3.28 -0.81 10.57
N PHE A 59 2.06 -1.32 10.73
CA PHE A 59 1.59 -1.86 12.00
C PHE A 59 2.29 -3.18 12.34
N GLY A 60 2.55 -3.38 13.63
CA GLY A 60 3.22 -4.59 14.12
C GLY A 60 4.64 -4.75 13.60
N ALA A 61 5.31 -3.66 13.22
CA ALA A 61 6.72 -3.68 12.89
C ALA A 61 7.53 -4.20 14.08
N LEU A 62 8.44 -5.13 13.79
CA LEU A 62 9.28 -5.82 14.77
C LEU A 62 10.74 -5.40 14.63
N HIS A 63 11.53 -5.66 15.65
CA HIS A 63 12.98 -5.73 15.53
C HIS A 63 13.49 -6.79 16.49
N LEU A 64 14.52 -7.51 16.08
CA LEU A 64 15.17 -8.55 16.84
C LEU A 64 16.03 -7.91 17.93
N LEU A 65 15.79 -8.31 19.18
CA LEU A 65 16.53 -7.82 20.35
C LEU A 65 17.78 -8.67 20.63
N SER A 66 17.61 -9.99 20.64
CA SER A 66 18.67 -10.97 20.93
C SER A 66 18.36 -12.32 20.27
N ILE A 67 19.39 -13.14 20.11
CA ILE A 67 19.30 -14.56 19.76
C ILE A 67 20.00 -15.29 20.90
N ASP A 68 19.33 -16.24 21.55
CA ASP A 68 19.89 -17.03 22.66
C ASP A 68 20.59 -16.15 23.72
N ASP A 69 19.90 -15.08 24.14
CA ASP A 69 20.36 -14.05 25.08
C ASP A 69 21.54 -13.17 24.62
N GLU A 70 22.08 -13.41 23.43
CA GLU A 70 23.10 -12.56 22.83
C GLU A 70 22.49 -11.37 22.08
N PRO A 71 22.83 -10.11 22.42
CA PRO A 71 22.25 -8.92 21.81
C PRO A 71 22.46 -8.86 20.29
N ASN A 72 21.41 -8.46 19.56
CA ASN A 72 21.50 -8.26 18.12
C ASN A 72 22.38 -7.05 17.76
N GLN A 73 23.44 -7.29 17.00
CA GLN A 73 24.36 -6.24 16.53
C GLN A 73 24.27 -6.00 15.01
N LEU A 74 23.35 -6.67 14.31
CA LEU A 74 23.28 -6.72 12.86
C LEU A 74 22.58 -5.51 12.22
N LEU A 75 21.89 -4.68 13.01
CA LEU A 75 21.20 -3.50 12.48
C LEU A 75 22.21 -2.48 11.91
N PRO A 76 21.92 -1.87 10.74
CA PRO A 76 22.77 -0.87 10.14
C PRO A 76 22.69 0.47 10.88
N ALA A 77 23.67 1.35 10.61
CA ALA A 77 23.54 2.78 10.89
C ALA A 77 22.47 3.40 9.97
N SER A 78 21.82 4.47 10.41
CA SER A 78 20.67 5.04 9.68
C SER A 78 20.98 5.54 8.26
N HIS A 79 22.23 5.93 7.98
CA HIS A 79 22.68 6.34 6.64
C HIS A 79 23.00 5.16 5.70
N ASP A 80 23.11 3.95 6.24
CA ASP A 80 23.54 2.76 5.51
C ASP A 80 22.40 1.77 5.22
N VAL A 81 21.19 2.05 5.70
CA VAL A 81 20.03 1.13 5.63
C VAL A 81 19.81 0.61 4.20
N LYS A 82 19.85 1.47 3.19
CA LYS A 82 19.65 1.05 1.80
C LYS A 82 20.69 0.03 1.35
N ARG A 83 21.98 0.29 1.62
CA ARG A 83 23.08 -0.59 1.23
C ARG A 83 22.97 -1.93 1.98
N TRP A 84 22.72 -1.87 3.28
CA TRP A 84 22.53 -3.06 4.11
C TRP A 84 21.38 -3.95 3.61
N ILE A 85 20.22 -3.37 3.27
CA ILE A 85 19.10 -4.13 2.70
C ILE A 85 19.50 -4.79 1.39
N GLN A 86 20.23 -4.10 0.52
CA GLN A 86 20.68 -4.64 -0.76
C GLN A 86 21.72 -5.76 -0.60
N ASP A 87 22.59 -5.67 0.41
CA ASP A 87 23.59 -6.70 0.72
C ASP A 87 22.91 -7.96 1.30
N GLU A 88 22.00 -7.80 2.27
CA GLU A 88 21.24 -8.92 2.83
C GLU A 88 20.30 -9.55 1.80
N ALA A 89 19.69 -8.75 0.91
CA ALA A 89 18.90 -9.26 -0.20
C ALA A 89 19.74 -10.15 -1.14
N ARG A 90 20.96 -9.74 -1.49
CA ARG A 90 21.87 -10.55 -2.33
C ARG A 90 22.30 -11.85 -1.65
N LYS A 91 22.37 -11.87 -0.32
CA LYS A 91 22.73 -13.05 0.48
C LYS A 91 21.56 -14.02 0.64
N HIS A 92 20.35 -13.51 0.83
CA HIS A 92 19.19 -14.31 1.22
C HIS A 92 18.25 -14.65 0.06
N LEU A 93 18.13 -13.79 -0.95
CA LEU A 93 17.21 -13.99 -2.07
C LEU A 93 17.90 -14.79 -3.18
N LYS A 94 17.31 -15.93 -3.55
CA LYS A 94 17.76 -16.75 -4.66
C LYS A 94 17.12 -16.25 -5.96
N ALA A 95 17.91 -16.21 -7.04
CA ALA A 95 17.37 -16.03 -8.37
C ALA A 95 16.50 -17.24 -8.75
N GLY A 96 15.35 -17.01 -9.38
CA GLY A 96 14.45 -18.07 -9.79
C GLY A 96 13.16 -17.55 -10.41
N SER A 97 12.38 -18.48 -10.97
CA SER A 97 11.02 -18.20 -11.44
C SER A 97 10.03 -18.31 -10.28
N PHE A 98 9.15 -17.33 -10.16
CA PHE A 98 8.04 -17.37 -9.22
C PHE A 98 6.74 -17.70 -9.97
N PRO A 99 5.78 -18.42 -9.34
CA PRO A 99 4.45 -18.58 -9.89
C PRO A 99 3.79 -17.23 -10.20
N ALA A 100 3.01 -17.16 -11.29
CA ALA A 100 2.25 -15.97 -11.63
C ALA A 100 1.30 -15.58 -10.47
N GLY A 101 1.22 -14.28 -10.17
CA GLY A 101 0.35 -13.77 -9.10
C GLY A 101 0.93 -13.86 -7.68
N LEU A 102 2.02 -14.60 -7.46
CA LEU A 102 2.60 -14.76 -6.13
C LEU A 102 3.45 -13.53 -5.75
N PRO A 103 3.11 -12.79 -4.67
CA PRO A 103 3.94 -11.69 -4.20
C PRO A 103 5.32 -12.18 -3.77
N HIS A 104 6.38 -11.57 -4.27
CA HIS A 104 7.75 -11.97 -3.94
C HIS A 104 8.73 -10.80 -3.92
N LEU A 105 9.91 -11.08 -3.37
CA LEU A 105 11.08 -10.21 -3.37
C LEU A 105 12.07 -10.72 -4.40
N THR A 106 12.67 -9.79 -5.14
CA THR A 106 13.80 -10.05 -6.03
C THR A 106 15.05 -9.36 -5.48
N SER A 107 16.22 -9.69 -6.01
CA SER A 107 17.47 -9.02 -5.66
C SER A 107 17.47 -7.53 -6.05
N ASP A 108 16.69 -7.14 -7.06
CA ASP A 108 16.53 -5.76 -7.52
C ASP A 108 15.37 -5.07 -6.82
N LEU A 109 15.52 -4.90 -5.50
CA LEU A 109 14.49 -4.33 -4.65
C LEU A 109 14.13 -2.89 -5.06
N GLN A 110 12.85 -2.68 -5.38
CA GLN A 110 12.30 -1.35 -5.60
C GLN A 110 11.98 -0.69 -4.25
N LEU A 111 12.97 0.02 -3.72
CA LEU A 111 12.90 0.61 -2.39
C LEU A 111 13.13 2.14 -2.39
N ALA A 112 12.50 2.82 -1.43
CA ALA A 112 12.71 4.22 -1.12
C ALA A 112 12.71 4.43 0.40
N LEU A 113 13.55 5.36 0.88
CA LEU A 113 13.73 5.63 2.31
C LEU A 113 13.45 7.11 2.61
N THR A 114 12.89 7.40 3.77
CA THR A 114 12.81 8.77 4.29
C THR A 114 14.13 9.17 4.95
N ALA A 115 14.28 10.47 5.24
CA ALA A 115 15.33 10.92 6.15
C ALA A 115 15.22 10.23 7.53
N PRO A 116 16.34 9.96 8.22
CA PRO A 116 16.34 9.39 9.55
C PRO A 116 15.73 10.33 10.60
N THR A 117 14.98 9.78 11.54
CA THR A 117 14.44 10.48 12.72
C THR A 117 14.83 9.76 14.00
N ASP A 118 14.82 10.47 15.12
CA ASP A 118 14.99 9.97 16.49
C ASP A 118 13.80 9.14 17.05
N ASN A 119 12.70 9.01 16.30
CA ASN A 119 11.47 8.42 16.81
C ASN A 119 10.83 7.50 15.75
N PRO A 120 10.73 6.18 15.99
CA PRO A 120 10.07 5.23 15.09
C PRO A 120 8.62 5.59 14.75
N MET A 121 7.86 6.17 15.69
CA MET A 121 6.51 6.64 15.43
C MET A 121 6.49 7.83 14.47
N ARG A 122 7.51 8.71 14.52
CA ARG A 122 7.63 9.80 13.55
C ARG A 122 7.94 9.24 12.16
N ALA A 123 8.84 8.25 12.05
CA ALA A 123 9.12 7.57 10.78
C ALA A 123 7.85 6.94 10.19
N TRP A 124 7.08 6.23 11.01
CA TRP A 124 5.81 5.63 10.62
C TRP A 124 4.76 6.67 10.20
N ASN A 125 4.58 7.74 10.98
CA ASN A 125 3.66 8.83 10.64
C ASN A 125 4.04 9.49 9.31
N THR A 126 5.33 9.71 9.05
CA THR A 126 5.82 10.25 7.77
C THR A 126 5.46 9.33 6.61
N LEU A 127 5.61 8.01 6.75
CA LEU A 127 5.23 7.03 5.73
C LEU A 127 3.73 7.10 5.38
N VAL A 128 2.88 7.07 6.41
CA VAL A 128 1.43 7.09 6.23
C VAL A 128 0.98 8.43 5.65
N ARG A 129 1.55 9.55 6.11
CA ARG A 129 1.29 10.88 5.54
C ARG A 129 1.70 10.97 4.08
N LYS A 130 2.88 10.48 3.71
CA LYS A 130 3.29 10.42 2.29
C LYS A 130 2.26 9.70 1.42
N LEU A 131 1.83 8.49 1.82
CA LEU A 131 0.81 7.77 1.07
C LEU A 131 -0.53 8.53 1.03
N GLN A 132 -0.92 9.14 2.15
CA GLN A 132 -2.15 9.92 2.25
C GLN A 132 -2.11 11.12 1.31
N ASP A 133 -1.06 11.93 1.40
CA ASP A 133 -0.86 13.14 0.61
C ASP A 133 -0.85 12.81 -0.88
N PHE A 134 -0.19 11.72 -1.28
CA PHE A 134 -0.21 11.26 -2.66
C PHE A 134 -1.63 10.87 -3.13
N ARG A 135 -2.39 10.14 -2.32
CA ARG A 135 -3.73 9.63 -2.70
C ARG A 135 -4.86 10.67 -2.59
N LEU A 136 -4.65 11.74 -1.83
CA LEU A 136 -5.66 12.76 -1.53
C LEU A 136 -5.34 14.13 -2.14
N GLN A 137 -4.48 14.17 -3.16
CA GLN A 137 -4.17 15.37 -3.93
C GLN A 137 -5.44 16.10 -4.36
N LYS A 138 -5.38 17.43 -4.20
CA LYS A 138 -6.49 18.34 -4.48
C LYS A 138 -6.19 19.20 -5.70
N ASP A 139 -7.23 19.49 -6.48
CA ASP A 139 -7.15 20.49 -7.54
C ASP A 139 -7.32 21.92 -6.99
N GLU A 140 -7.24 22.92 -7.86
CA GLU A 140 -7.42 24.35 -7.53
C GLU A 140 -8.79 24.68 -6.91
N HIS A 141 -9.78 23.80 -7.07
CA HIS A 141 -11.14 23.92 -6.52
C HIS A 141 -11.34 23.06 -5.26
N ASN A 142 -10.26 22.57 -4.64
CA ASN A 142 -10.27 21.70 -3.45
C ASN A 142 -10.99 20.35 -3.62
N ARG A 143 -11.16 19.89 -4.86
CA ARG A 143 -11.71 18.57 -5.22
C ARG A 143 -10.59 17.57 -5.41
N SER A 144 -10.91 16.28 -5.51
CA SER A 144 -9.91 15.27 -5.85
C SER A 144 -9.28 15.58 -7.22
N ALA A 145 -7.95 15.69 -7.28
CA ALA A 145 -7.22 15.83 -8.54
C ALA A 145 -7.15 14.50 -9.34
N TRP A 146 -7.40 13.38 -8.65
CA TRP A 146 -7.48 12.06 -9.27
C TRP A 146 -8.77 11.87 -10.10
N PRO A 147 -8.71 11.16 -11.24
CA PRO A 147 -9.80 11.09 -12.22
C PRO A 147 -11.04 10.33 -11.74
N GLU A 148 -10.95 9.46 -10.74
CA GLU A 148 -12.04 8.51 -10.43
C GLU A 148 -13.31 9.21 -9.97
N ALA A 149 -13.18 10.30 -9.22
CA ALA A 149 -14.35 11.06 -8.79
C ALA A 149 -15.10 11.70 -9.97
N ASP A 150 -14.38 12.12 -11.01
CA ASP A 150 -14.97 12.68 -12.23
C ASP A 150 -15.53 11.59 -13.14
N ALA A 151 -14.88 10.41 -13.18
CA ALA A 151 -15.37 9.22 -13.88
C ALA A 151 -16.70 8.75 -13.29
N ILE A 152 -16.77 8.59 -11.97
CA ILE A 152 -17.99 8.19 -11.26
C ILE A 152 -19.14 9.16 -11.52
N ARG A 153 -18.91 10.48 -11.44
CA ARG A 153 -19.95 11.50 -11.74
C ARG A 153 -20.50 11.38 -13.16
N ARG A 154 -19.69 10.92 -14.10
CA ARG A 154 -20.10 10.74 -15.50
C ARG A 154 -20.94 9.48 -15.66
N ILE A 155 -20.50 8.38 -15.05
CA ILE A 155 -21.25 7.11 -15.01
C ILE A 155 -22.62 7.32 -14.34
N ASP A 156 -22.67 8.06 -13.24
CA ASP A 156 -23.91 8.40 -12.51
C ASP A 156 -24.77 9.46 -13.23
N GLY A 157 -24.32 10.00 -14.36
CA GLY A 157 -25.04 11.05 -15.10
C GLY A 157 -25.05 12.43 -14.43
N LYS A 158 -24.47 12.59 -13.24
CA LYS A 158 -24.36 13.86 -12.48
C LYS A 158 -23.18 14.75 -12.89
N ARG A 159 -22.77 14.71 -14.16
CA ARG A 159 -21.71 15.59 -14.67
C ARG A 159 -22.20 17.04 -14.74
N THR A 160 -21.56 17.95 -14.02
CA THR A 160 -21.80 19.39 -14.20
C THR A 160 -21.08 19.90 -15.46
N LYS A 161 -21.69 20.88 -16.14
CA LYS A 161 -21.26 21.40 -17.45
C LYS A 161 -19.88 22.10 -17.42
N ASN A 162 -19.36 22.48 -16.26
CA ASN A 162 -18.15 23.29 -16.11
C ASN A 162 -16.89 22.49 -15.76
N PHE A 163 -16.92 21.17 -15.91
CA PHE A 163 -15.77 20.33 -15.51
C PHE A 163 -14.72 20.20 -16.62
N PRO A 164 -13.42 20.34 -16.29
CA PRO A 164 -12.35 20.10 -17.24
C PRO A 164 -12.40 18.65 -17.74
N PRO A 165 -11.94 18.38 -18.97
CA PRO A 165 -11.82 17.02 -19.47
C PRO A 165 -10.99 16.16 -18.51
N SER A 166 -11.55 15.04 -18.08
CA SER A 166 -10.89 14.02 -17.27
C SER A 166 -11.12 12.66 -17.91
N PRO A 167 -10.08 11.80 -17.98
CA PRO A 167 -10.24 10.43 -18.42
C PRO A 167 -11.12 9.63 -17.45
N GLU A 168 -11.75 8.57 -17.96
CA GLU A 168 -12.66 7.68 -17.22
C GLU A 168 -11.92 6.44 -16.73
N VAL A 169 -10.90 6.67 -15.91
CA VAL A 169 -9.96 5.62 -15.46
C VAL A 169 -9.80 5.62 -13.94
N PHE A 170 -9.47 4.46 -13.39
CA PHE A 170 -9.39 4.18 -11.96
C PHE A 170 -7.98 3.79 -11.45
N PRO A 171 -6.97 4.66 -11.63
CA PRO A 171 -5.58 4.26 -11.50
C PRO A 171 -5.14 4.03 -10.04
N ARG A 172 -5.86 4.54 -9.04
CA ARG A 172 -5.56 4.22 -7.63
C ARG A 172 -5.87 2.77 -7.25
N ALA A 173 -6.56 2.00 -8.09
CA ALA A 173 -6.73 0.55 -7.91
C ALA A 173 -5.39 -0.19 -7.77
N ALA A 174 -4.30 0.34 -8.34
CA ALA A 174 -2.96 -0.19 -8.18
C ALA A 174 -2.50 -0.30 -6.70
N PHE A 175 -3.08 0.50 -5.80
CA PHE A 175 -2.79 0.41 -4.35
C PHE A 175 -3.58 -0.69 -3.62
N GLY A 176 -4.35 -1.51 -4.33
CA GLY A 176 -5.17 -2.59 -3.79
C GLY A 176 -6.66 -2.28 -3.83
N LEU A 177 -7.45 -3.31 -3.56
CA LEU A 177 -8.91 -3.32 -3.63
C LEU A 177 -9.52 -3.99 -2.38
N PRO A 178 -10.80 -3.74 -2.06
CA PRO A 178 -11.71 -2.79 -2.70
C PRO A 178 -11.40 -1.32 -2.34
N ILE A 179 -11.85 -0.37 -3.16
CA ILE A 179 -11.78 1.07 -2.88
C ILE A 179 -13.20 1.63 -2.78
N PRO A 180 -13.67 2.01 -1.58
CA PRO A 180 -14.94 2.72 -1.42
C PRO A 180 -14.79 4.20 -1.78
N PHE A 181 -15.79 4.75 -2.45
CA PHE A 181 -15.94 6.15 -2.81
C PHE A 181 -17.18 6.69 -2.11
N HIS A 182 -16.97 7.70 -1.28
CA HIS A 182 -18.04 8.43 -0.59
C HIS A 182 -18.10 9.85 -1.11
N PHE A 183 -19.31 10.28 -1.48
CA PHE A 183 -19.57 11.64 -1.96
C PHE A 183 -20.48 12.38 -0.99
N THR A 184 -20.27 13.69 -0.83
CA THR A 184 -21.05 14.54 0.07
C THR A 184 -21.57 15.78 -0.66
N GLY A 185 -22.78 16.22 -0.32
CA GLY A 185 -23.45 17.39 -0.91
C GLY A 185 -24.79 17.07 -1.59
N ASN A 186 -25.57 18.11 -1.91
CA ASN A 186 -26.96 17.98 -2.40
C ASN A 186 -27.09 17.43 -3.83
N ASP A 187 -26.00 17.35 -4.60
CA ASP A 187 -25.93 16.76 -5.95
C ASP A 187 -24.82 15.71 -6.08
N ALA A 188 -24.46 15.10 -4.94
CA ALA A 188 -23.44 14.06 -4.90
C ALA A 188 -23.91 12.80 -5.66
N PRO A 189 -23.00 12.09 -6.35
CA PRO A 189 -23.24 10.71 -6.72
C PRO A 189 -23.60 9.83 -5.53
N ASP A 190 -24.20 8.68 -5.81
CA ASP A 190 -24.31 7.63 -4.80
C ASP A 190 -22.92 7.14 -4.36
N ASP A 191 -22.87 6.39 -3.26
CA ASP A 191 -21.65 5.70 -2.85
C ASP A 191 -21.36 4.54 -3.80
N TYR A 192 -20.09 4.42 -4.19
CA TYR A 192 -19.63 3.33 -5.07
C TYR A 192 -18.46 2.60 -4.44
N THR A 193 -18.27 1.34 -4.82
CA THR A 193 -17.08 0.56 -4.48
C THR A 193 -16.44 0.01 -5.75
N LEU A 194 -15.16 0.30 -5.94
CA LEU A 194 -14.37 -0.30 -7.01
C LEU A 194 -13.82 -1.65 -6.54
N ASN A 195 -14.07 -2.68 -7.34
CA ASN A 195 -13.68 -4.06 -7.13
C ASN A 195 -12.96 -4.60 -8.37
N GLU A 196 -12.35 -5.77 -8.23
CA GLU A 196 -11.87 -6.56 -9.36
C GLU A 196 -13.07 -7.22 -10.06
N ALA A 197 -13.09 -7.19 -11.39
CA ALA A 197 -14.10 -7.87 -12.19
C ALA A 197 -14.07 -9.36 -11.87
N ASP A 198 -15.23 -9.93 -11.55
CA ASP A 198 -15.36 -11.38 -11.41
C ASP A 198 -15.73 -11.98 -12.77
N THR A 199 -15.05 -13.05 -13.17
CA THR A 199 -15.55 -13.90 -14.25
C THR A 199 -16.78 -14.72 -13.82
N GLU A 200 -17.05 -14.84 -12.50
CA GLU A 200 -18.20 -15.57 -11.96
C GLU A 200 -18.94 -14.74 -10.88
N ARG A 201 -20.18 -14.33 -11.19
CA ARG A 201 -20.99 -13.36 -10.42
C ARG A 201 -21.34 -13.76 -8.97
N GLU A 202 -21.22 -15.03 -8.59
CA GLU A 202 -21.66 -15.54 -7.27
C GLU A 202 -20.66 -15.32 -6.12
N VAL A 203 -19.43 -14.85 -6.39
CA VAL A 203 -18.36 -14.75 -5.37
C VAL A 203 -18.13 -13.32 -4.84
N LEU A 204 -18.81 -12.31 -5.39
CA LEU A 204 -18.63 -10.91 -4.95
C LEU A 204 -19.02 -10.65 -3.48
N GLU A 205 -19.89 -11.47 -2.87
CA GLU A 205 -20.24 -11.34 -1.45
C GLU A 205 -19.16 -11.92 -0.51
N SER A 206 -18.23 -12.74 -1.03
CA SER A 206 -17.17 -13.40 -0.27
C SER A 206 -15.75 -12.99 -0.66
N LYS A 207 -15.56 -12.05 -1.61
CA LYS A 207 -14.24 -11.68 -2.12
C LYS A 207 -13.28 -11.14 -1.05
N GLU A 208 -12.11 -11.77 -0.99
CA GLU A 208 -10.95 -11.35 -0.21
C GLU A 208 -10.36 -10.04 -0.78
N ARG A 209 -9.81 -9.21 0.11
CA ARG A 209 -9.22 -7.93 -0.27
C ARG A 209 -7.95 -8.15 -1.09
N PHE A 210 -7.86 -7.62 -2.31
CA PHE A 210 -6.59 -7.58 -3.03
C PHE A 210 -5.64 -6.60 -2.32
N ALA A 211 -4.66 -7.13 -1.62
CA ALA A 211 -3.82 -6.32 -0.77
C ALA A 211 -2.74 -5.56 -1.57
N SER A 212 -2.46 -4.32 -1.14
CA SER A 212 -1.49 -3.42 -1.78
C SER A 212 -0.11 -4.06 -1.97
N PRO A 213 0.53 -4.00 -3.15
CA PRO A 213 1.91 -4.47 -3.32
C PRO A 213 2.93 -3.57 -2.62
N LEU A 214 2.52 -2.36 -2.21
CA LEU A 214 3.34 -1.40 -1.47
C LEU A 214 3.35 -1.75 0.02
N ILE A 215 4.54 -2.02 0.54
CA ILE A 215 4.85 -2.13 1.97
C ILE A 215 5.42 -0.80 2.45
N LEU A 216 4.84 -0.27 3.52
CA LEU A 216 5.38 0.86 4.27
C LEU A 216 5.75 0.39 5.67
N ARG A 217 6.99 0.62 6.11
CA ARG A 217 7.45 0.14 7.42
C ARG A 217 8.44 1.10 8.08
N PRO A 218 8.28 1.47 9.36
CA PRO A 218 9.38 2.07 10.12
C PRO A 218 10.47 1.01 10.36
N PHE A 219 11.73 1.39 10.12
CA PHE A 219 12.89 0.53 10.29
C PHE A 219 13.83 1.14 11.34
N LEU A 220 14.08 0.42 12.43
CA LEU A 220 14.95 0.85 13.52
C LEU A 220 16.42 0.61 13.15
N CYS A 221 17.28 1.56 13.48
CA CYS A 221 18.70 1.54 13.19
C CYS A 221 19.52 1.44 14.49
N ARG A 222 20.76 0.95 14.40
CA ARG A 222 21.64 0.76 15.57
C ARG A 222 21.97 2.05 16.32
N ASP A 223 21.97 3.18 15.63
CA ASP A 223 22.19 4.52 16.20
C ASP A 223 20.95 5.10 16.92
N LYS A 224 19.98 4.23 17.27
CA LYS A 224 18.70 4.58 17.91
C LYS A 224 17.83 5.55 17.08
N ARG A 225 18.11 5.67 15.78
CA ARG A 225 17.25 6.38 14.83
C ARG A 225 16.37 5.39 14.09
N ALA A 226 15.37 5.90 13.40
CA ALA A 226 14.51 5.13 12.52
C ALA A 226 14.40 5.82 11.16
N VAL A 227 14.27 5.02 10.11
CA VAL A 227 13.94 5.48 8.77
C VAL A 227 12.57 4.93 8.38
N GLY A 228 11.82 5.68 7.58
CA GLY A 228 10.65 5.15 6.92
C GLY A 228 11.08 4.39 5.67
N LEU A 229 10.67 3.14 5.52
CA LEU A 229 10.91 2.31 4.35
C LEU A 229 9.62 2.15 3.53
N ALA A 230 9.72 2.41 2.23
CA ALA A 230 8.74 2.03 1.22
C ALA A 230 9.35 0.97 0.29
N LEU A 231 8.66 -0.15 0.13
CA LEU A 231 9.08 -1.27 -0.73
C LEU A 231 7.91 -1.68 -1.62
N LEU A 232 8.20 -1.91 -2.89
CA LEU A 232 7.24 -2.48 -3.82
C LEU A 232 7.53 -3.96 -4.06
N LEU A 233 6.56 -4.83 -3.74
CA LEU A 233 6.63 -6.26 -4.04
C LEU A 233 6.50 -6.50 -5.55
N GLU A 234 7.06 -7.61 -6.02
CA GLU A 234 6.86 -8.12 -7.39
C GLU A 234 5.82 -9.23 -7.42
N GLY A 235 5.38 -9.62 -8.62
CA GLY A 235 4.50 -10.77 -8.84
C GLY A 235 3.03 -10.61 -8.44
N SER A 236 2.66 -9.59 -7.64
CA SER A 236 1.28 -9.31 -7.27
C SER A 236 0.87 -7.89 -7.66
N ARG A 237 0.01 -7.79 -8.66
CA ARG A 237 -0.60 -6.54 -9.15
C ARG A 237 -2.08 -6.78 -9.39
N VAL A 238 -2.87 -5.74 -9.14
CA VAL A 238 -4.27 -5.73 -9.59
C VAL A 238 -4.27 -5.71 -11.10
N ASP A 239 -5.09 -6.55 -11.73
CA ASP A 239 -5.35 -6.42 -13.16
C ASP A 239 -6.23 -5.18 -13.39
N LEU A 240 -5.59 -4.11 -13.84
CA LEU A 240 -6.24 -2.83 -14.03
C LEU A 240 -7.24 -2.82 -15.19
N GLN A 241 -7.25 -3.83 -16.06
CA GLN A 241 -8.23 -3.96 -17.14
C GLN A 241 -9.47 -4.75 -16.71
N GLN A 242 -9.41 -5.41 -15.56
CA GLN A 242 -10.49 -6.22 -15.00
C GLN A 242 -11.03 -5.56 -13.74
N LEU A 243 -11.65 -4.38 -13.89
CA LEU A 243 -12.25 -3.65 -12.78
C LEU A 243 -13.76 -3.47 -12.99
N VAL A 244 -14.50 -3.50 -11.88
CA VAL A 244 -15.93 -3.17 -11.86
C VAL A 244 -16.22 -2.14 -10.78
N LEU A 245 -17.02 -1.15 -11.14
CA LEU A 245 -17.60 -0.20 -10.21
C LEU A 245 -18.97 -0.73 -9.77
N GLN A 246 -19.12 -0.94 -8.47
CA GLN A 246 -20.35 -1.41 -7.86
C GLN A 246 -21.09 -0.26 -7.17
N ASP A 247 -22.36 -0.07 -7.51
CA ASP A 247 -23.22 0.90 -6.82
C ASP A 247 -23.94 0.29 -5.59
N LYS A 248 -24.74 1.10 -4.91
CA LYS A 248 -25.54 0.69 -3.74
C LYS A 248 -26.59 -0.37 -4.06
N GLU A 249 -27.05 -0.47 -5.31
CA GLU A 249 -28.02 -1.45 -5.81
C GLU A 249 -27.32 -2.74 -6.30
N LYS A 250 -26.01 -2.86 -6.07
CA LYS A 250 -25.13 -3.94 -6.54
C LYS A 250 -25.04 -4.05 -8.07
N LYS A 251 -25.42 -3.01 -8.81
CA LYS A 251 -25.16 -2.96 -10.25
C LYS A 251 -23.66 -2.82 -10.48
N LEU A 252 -23.15 -3.57 -11.45
CA LEU A 252 -21.74 -3.58 -11.82
C LEU A 252 -21.56 -2.90 -13.17
N GLU A 253 -20.70 -1.89 -13.20
CA GLU A 253 -20.25 -1.20 -14.41
C GLU A 253 -18.77 -1.55 -14.66
N PRO A 254 -18.40 -2.17 -15.79
CA PRO A 254 -16.99 -2.40 -16.14
C PRO A 254 -16.25 -1.08 -16.32
N VAL A 255 -15.04 -0.98 -15.76
CA VAL A 255 -14.19 0.23 -15.84
C VAL A 255 -12.73 -0.16 -16.05
N ASP A 256 -11.92 0.78 -16.52
CA ASP A 256 -10.47 0.60 -16.71
C ASP A 256 -9.67 1.35 -15.64
N GLY A 257 -8.53 0.82 -15.23
CA GLY A 257 -7.58 1.41 -14.30
C GLY A 257 -6.25 1.79 -14.95
N MET A 258 -5.98 1.37 -16.18
CA MET A 258 -4.73 1.66 -16.88
C MET A 258 -4.74 3.08 -17.46
N LEU A 259 -3.65 3.80 -17.21
CA LEU A 259 -3.40 5.10 -17.84
C LEU A 259 -2.65 4.92 -19.15
N THR A 260 -3.14 5.55 -20.21
CA THR A 260 -2.33 5.81 -21.41
C THR A 260 -1.31 6.91 -21.15
N LYS A 261 -0.29 7.04 -22.02
CA LYS A 261 0.71 8.12 -21.92
C LYS A 261 0.07 9.49 -22.08
N GLU A 262 -0.91 9.61 -22.95
CA GLU A 262 -1.68 10.82 -23.23
C GLU A 262 -2.48 11.24 -21.99
N GLU A 263 -3.17 10.30 -21.35
CA GLU A 263 -3.94 10.56 -20.12
C GLU A 263 -3.02 10.91 -18.94
N ALA A 264 -1.89 10.21 -18.78
CA ALA A 264 -0.92 10.53 -17.74
C ALA A 264 -0.37 11.95 -17.92
N ARG A 265 -0.07 12.37 -19.16
CA ARG A 265 0.35 13.75 -19.48
C ARG A 265 -0.74 14.77 -19.19
N LEU A 266 -1.99 14.45 -19.53
CA LEU A 266 -3.12 15.33 -19.27
C LEU A 266 -3.32 15.52 -17.76
N LEU A 267 -3.33 14.43 -17.00
CA LEU A 267 -3.56 14.44 -15.55
C LEU A 267 -2.43 15.15 -14.80
N THR A 268 -1.18 15.00 -15.23
CA THR A 268 -0.01 15.59 -14.55
C THR A 268 -0.11 17.10 -14.39
N ARG A 269 -0.85 17.79 -15.28
CA ARG A 269 -1.10 19.24 -15.17
C ARG A 269 -1.84 19.64 -13.89
N ARG A 270 -2.77 18.81 -13.41
CA ARG A 270 -3.54 19.02 -12.17
C ARG A 270 -3.12 18.09 -11.03
N LEU A 271 -2.34 17.05 -11.33
CA LEU A 271 -1.83 16.05 -10.40
C LEU A 271 -0.30 15.92 -10.59
N PRO A 272 0.51 16.92 -10.14
CA PRO A 272 1.95 16.93 -10.41
C PRO A 272 2.70 15.72 -9.87
N VAL A 273 2.17 15.09 -8.82
CA VAL A 273 2.75 13.87 -8.22
C VAL A 273 2.74 12.67 -9.17
N LEU A 274 1.94 12.70 -10.25
CA LEU A 274 1.88 11.63 -11.24
C LEU A 274 3.09 11.62 -12.20
N ARG A 275 3.72 12.78 -12.45
CA ARG A 275 4.95 12.90 -13.24
C ARG A 275 4.92 12.26 -14.64
N ASN A 276 3.76 12.25 -15.29
CA ASN A 276 3.50 11.60 -16.57
C ASN A 276 3.69 10.07 -16.55
N GLU A 277 3.81 9.45 -15.38
CA GLU A 277 3.92 8.00 -15.23
C GLU A 277 2.55 7.34 -15.42
N THR A 278 2.54 6.23 -16.15
CA THR A 278 1.34 5.40 -16.33
C THR A 278 1.17 4.41 -15.18
N ASP A 279 2.28 3.98 -14.55
CA ASP A 279 2.26 3.18 -13.33
C ASP A 279 2.26 4.10 -12.10
N VAL A 280 1.10 4.18 -11.44
CA VAL A 280 0.91 5.02 -10.26
C VAL A 280 1.75 4.56 -9.06
N LEU A 281 2.11 3.28 -8.95
CA LEU A 281 3.03 2.80 -7.91
C LEU A 281 4.44 3.34 -8.17
N GLN A 282 4.88 3.38 -9.43
CA GLN A 282 6.17 4.01 -9.78
C GLN A 282 6.14 5.52 -9.52
N ALA A 283 5.07 6.19 -9.92
CA ALA A 283 4.87 7.62 -9.63
C ALA A 283 5.01 7.91 -8.14
N PHE A 284 4.38 7.08 -7.29
CA PHE A 284 4.52 7.16 -5.84
C PHE A 284 5.97 6.94 -5.39
N MET A 285 6.66 5.92 -5.88
CA MET A 285 8.04 5.62 -5.49
C MET A 285 9.02 6.73 -5.89
N GLN A 286 8.80 7.40 -7.02
CA GLN A 286 9.58 8.56 -7.43
C GLN A 286 9.27 9.79 -6.57
N TRP A 287 7.99 10.09 -6.37
CA TRP A 287 7.54 11.19 -5.51
C TRP A 287 8.01 11.03 -4.06
N PHE A 288 8.03 9.79 -3.56
CA PHE A 288 8.46 9.48 -2.21
C PHE A 288 9.91 9.91 -1.92
N LYS A 289 10.81 9.83 -2.92
CA LYS A 289 12.25 10.10 -2.79
C LYS A 289 12.61 11.58 -2.75
N GLU A 290 11.75 12.47 -3.26
CA GLU A 290 12.06 13.90 -3.41
C GLU A 290 11.60 14.78 -2.25
N VAL A 291 10.81 14.23 -1.33
CA VAL A 291 10.22 14.93 -0.18
C VAL A 291 10.79 14.37 1.12
#